data_AF-A0A534VV31-F1
#
_entry.id   AF-A0A534VV31-F1
#
_cell.length_a   1.000
_cell.length_b   1.000
_cell.length_c   1.000
_cell.angle_alpha   90.00
_cell.angle_beta   90.00
_cell.angle_gamma   90.00
#
_symmetry.space_group_name_H-M   'P 1'
#
loop_
_entity.id
_entity.type
_entity.pdbx_description
1 polymer ?
#
loop_
_entity_poly.entity_id
_entity_poly.type
_entity_poly.pdbx_seq_one_letter_code
_entity_poly.pdbx_strand_id
1 'polypeptide(L)' 'MIRAVLFDLDGVLTDTERLHWAAYRRVLLELGVDMGLEEYRRWFIARGIGPEYACRTYRLPVAP' A
#
# COMPACT_ATOMS: atom_id res chain seq x y z
N MET A 1 31.96 15.20 4.87
CA MET A 1 32.13 13.73 4.86
C MET A 1 30.88 13.11 5.47
N ILE A 2 30.15 12.26 4.74
CA ILE A 2 29.02 11.51 5.30
C ILE A 2 29.57 10.47 6.28
N ARG A 3 28.96 10.33 7.47
CA ARG A 3 29.44 9.40 8.51
C ARG A 3 28.61 8.12 8.62
N ALA A 4 27.34 8.16 8.25
CA ALA A 4 26.43 7.02 8.26
C ALA A 4 25.28 7.24 7.26
N VAL A 5 24.66 6.14 6.86
CA VAL A 5 23.43 6.11 6.06
C VAL A 5 22.49 5.10 6.71
N LEU A 6 21.23 5.51 6.88
CA LEU A 6 20.16 4.61 7.31
C LEU A 6 19.34 4.22 6.08
N PHE A 7 19.17 2.91 5.90
CA PHE A 7 18.31 2.36 4.85
C PHE A 7 17.04 1.84 5.48
N ASP A 8 15.92 2.09 4.81
CA ASP A 8 14.69 1.34 5.07
C ASP A 8 14.87 -0.10 4.59
N LEU A 9 14.07 -1.02 5.12
CA LEU A 9 14.10 -2.42 4.72
C LEU A 9 13.20 -2.64 3.51
N ASP A 10 11.90 -2.42 3.69
CA ASP A 10 10.86 -2.77 2.72
C ASP A 10 10.86 -1.82 1.52
N GLY A 11 10.91 -2.38 0.32
CA GLY A 11 10.97 -1.59 -0.92
C GLY A 11 12.29 -0.85 -1.16
N VAL A 12 13.26 -0.91 -0.22
CA VAL A 12 14.59 -0.30 -0.34
C VAL A 12 15.69 -1.35 -0.37
N LEU A 13 15.87 -2.11 0.71
CA LEU A 13 16.82 -3.23 0.75
C LEU A 13 16.21 -4.53 0.21
N THR A 14 14.89 -4.69 0.34
CA THR A 14 14.15 -5.88 -0.12
C THR A 14 13.03 -5.51 -1.09
N ASP A 15 12.83 -6.30 -2.16
CA ASP A 15 11.75 -6.10 -3.14
C ASP A 15 10.40 -6.66 -2.63
N THR A 16 9.98 -6.19 -1.47
CA THR A 16 8.77 -6.66 -0.75
C THR A 16 7.51 -5.88 -1.10
N GLU A 17 7.64 -4.71 -1.74
CA GLU A 17 6.50 -3.83 -2.05
C GLU A 17 5.42 -4.52 -2.90
N ARG A 18 5.84 -5.38 -3.85
CA ARG A 18 4.90 -6.15 -4.67
C ARG A 18 4.12 -7.18 -3.86
N LEU A 19 4.72 -7.72 -2.80
CA LEU A 19 4.06 -8.67 -1.90
C LEU A 19 3.02 -7.97 -1.03
N HIS A 20 3.34 -6.77 -0.53
CA HIS A 20 2.39 -5.95 0.22
C HIS A 20 1.19 -5.55 -0.63
N TRP A 21 1.42 -5.06 -1.86
CA TRP A 21 0.34 -4.79 -2.82
C TRP A 21 -0.52 -6.03 -3.08
N ALA A 22 0.09 -7.20 -3.33
CA ALA A 22 -0.64 -8.42 -3.60
C ALA A 22 -1.52 -8.85 -2.42
N ALA A 23 -1.04 -8.68 -1.18
CA ALA A 23 -1.80 -8.96 0.02
C ALA A 23 -3.03 -8.03 0.16
N TYR A 24 -2.84 -6.72 0.01
CA TYR A 24 -3.95 -5.76 0.04
C TYR A 24 -4.96 -6.03 -1.09
N ARG A 25 -4.47 -6.22 -2.31
CA ARG A 25 -5.32 -6.53 -3.47
C ARG A 25 -6.15 -7.78 -3.24
N ARG A 26 -5.60 -8.82 -2.62
CA ARG A 26 -6.35 -10.03 -2.29
C ARG A 26 -7.57 -9.74 -1.41
N VAL A 27 -7.40 -8.97 -0.33
CA VAL A 27 -8.50 -8.60 0.57
C VAL A 27 -9.52 -7.70 -0.15
N LEU A 28 -9.03 -6.73 -0.92
CA LEU A 28 -9.89 -5.80 -1.66
C LEU A 28 -10.70 -6.50 -2.76
N LEU A 29 -10.16 -7.54 -3.40
CA LEU A 29 -10.87 -8.35 -4.39
C LEU A 29 -12.07 -9.06 -3.77
N GLU A 30 -11.97 -9.53 -2.53
CA GLU A 30 -13.10 -10.13 -1.80
C GLU A 30 -14.22 -9.11 -1.55
N LEU A 31 -13.91 -7.82 -1.59
CA LEU A 31 -14.85 -6.70 -1.47
C LEU A 31 -15.24 -6.11 -2.84
N GLY A 32 -14.86 -6.76 -3.95
CA GLY A 32 -15.20 -6.31 -5.31
C GLY A 32 -14.31 -5.18 -5.85
N VAL A 33 -13.15 -4.94 -5.24
CA VAL A 33 -12.21 -3.89 -5.64
C VAL A 33 -10.93 -4.50 -6.21
N ASP A 34 -10.64 -4.24 -7.48
CA ASP A 34 -9.37 -4.59 -8.10
C ASP A 34 -8.42 -3.38 -8.12
N MET A 35 -7.67 -3.19 -7.04
CA MET A 35 -6.74 -2.08 -6.88
C MET A 35 -5.43 -2.32 -7.65
N GLY A 36 -5.10 -1.40 -8.55
CA GLY A 36 -3.85 -1.41 -9.31
C GLY A 36 -2.63 -1.01 -8.48
N LEU A 37 -1.44 -1.44 -8.93
CA LEU A 37 -0.17 -1.18 -8.23
C LEU A 37 0.14 0.32 -8.08
N GLU A 38 -0.18 1.13 -9.09
CA GLU A 38 0.09 2.58 -9.05
C GLU A 38 -0.82 3.34 -8.09
N GLU A 39 -2.07 2.90 -7.97
CA GLU A 39 -3.00 3.46 -6.98
C GLU A 39 -2.54 3.12 -5.57
N TYR A 40 -2.16 1.85 -5.34
CA TYR A 40 -1.57 1.41 -4.09
C TYR A 40 -0.32 2.23 -3.73
N ARG A 41 0.64 2.38 -4.64
CA ARG A 41 1.85 3.20 -4.43
C ARG A 41 1.51 4.64 -4.05
N ARG A 42 0.51 5.23 -4.70
CA ARG A 42 0.10 6.61 -4.44
C ARG A 42 -0.50 6.78 -3.05
N TRP A 43 -1.40 5.88 -2.64
CA TRP A 43 -2.23 6.10 -1.45
C TRP A 43 -1.74 5.36 -0.21
N PHE A 44 -1.21 4.15 -0.36
CA PHE A 44 -0.70 3.33 0.75
C PHE A 44 0.73 3.71 1.09
N ILE A 45 1.57 4.00 0.10
CA ILE A 45 3.00 4.29 0.32
C ILE A 45 3.26 5.79 0.38
N ALA A 46 3.07 6.51 -0.72
CA ALA A 46 3.45 7.93 -0.80
C ALA A 46 2.62 8.84 0.12
N ARG A 47 1.36 8.49 0.38
CA ARG A 47 0.44 9.27 1.22
C ARG A 47 0.20 8.66 2.61
N GLY A 48 0.43 7.36 2.79
CA GLY A 48 0.23 6.68 4.07
C GLY A 48 -1.23 6.64 4.56
N ILE A 49 -2.22 6.75 3.67
CA ILE A 49 -3.67 6.78 4.01
C ILE A 49 -4.46 5.72 3.23
N GLY A 50 -3.80 4.62 2.88
CA GLY A 50 -4.32 3.59 1.99
C GLY A 50 -5.68 3.01 2.44
N PRO A 51 -5.78 2.48 3.66
CA PRO A 51 -7.03 1.92 4.19
C PRO A 51 -8.20 2.93 4.20
N GLU A 52 -7.97 4.16 4.70
CA GLU A 52 -8.97 5.23 4.74
C GLU A 52 -9.42 5.63 3.33
N TYR A 53 -8.44 5.76 2.42
CA TYR A 53 -8.68 6.04 1.02
C TYR A 53 -9.54 4.94 0.38
N ALA A 54 -9.20 3.67 0.60
CA ALA A 54 -9.94 2.54 0.04
C ALA A 54 -11.38 2.49 0.56
N CYS A 55 -11.57 2.58 1.89
CA CYS A 55 -12.90 2.56 2.50
C CYS A 55 -13.79 3.68 1.96
N ARG A 56 -13.27 4.91 1.90
CA ARG A 56 -14.03 6.07 1.42
C ARG A 56 -14.30 6.02 -0.09
N THR A 57 -13.29 5.66 -0.89
CA THR A 57 -13.37 5.73 -2.36
C THR A 57 -14.26 4.63 -2.91
N TYR A 58 -14.13 3.41 -2.37
CA TYR A 58 -14.90 2.25 -2.81
C TYR A 58 -16.19 2.02 -2.03
N ARG A 59 -16.48 2.89 -1.03
CA ARG A 59 -17.65 2.76 -0.14
C ARG A 59 -17.75 1.36 0.46
N LEU A 60 -16.62 0.88 0.96
CA LEU A 60 -16.51 -0.47 1.53
C LEU A 60 -17.43 -0.57 2.78
N PRO A 61 -17.96 -1.76 3.09
CA PRO A 61 -18.81 -1.99 4.27
C PRO A 61 -18.02 -2.02 5.59
N VAL A 62 -16.82 -1.47 5.60
CA VAL A 62 -15.90 -1.39 6.74
C VAL A 62 -15.48 0.06 6.93
N ALA A 63 -15.39 0.49 8.19
CA ALA A 63 -14.86 1.80 8.55
C ALA A 63 -13.35 1.68 8.83
N PRO A 64 -12.55 2.69 8.45
CA PRO A 64 -11.14 2.76 8.84
C PRO A 64 -10.97 2.92 10.36
#